data_AF-A0AAD9KCY4-F1
#
_entry.id   AF-A0AAD9KCY4-F1
#
_cell.length_a   1.000
_cell.length_b   1.000
_cell.length_c   1.000
_cell.angle_alpha   90.00
_cell.angle_beta   90.00
_cell.angle_gamma   90.00
#
_symmetry.space_group_name_H-M   'P 1'
#
loop_
_entity.id
_entity.type
_entity.pdbx_description
1 polymer ?
#
loop_
_entity_poly.entity_id
_entity_poly.type
_entity_poly.pdbx_seq_one_letter_code
_entity_poly.pdbx_strand_id
1 'polypeptide(L)' 'MLVRIYTKPKGQLPDYDSPVVLKSGASSVEDFCNKIHRNLLKEFKYALVWGSSVKHQPQVVGREHLLNDEDVVQIVKKV' A
#
# COMPACT_ATOMS: atom_id res chain seq x y z
N MET A 1 16.46 4.65 6.33
CA MET A 1 15.76 5.32 5.22
C MET A 1 14.25 5.18 5.43
N LEU A 2 13.47 6.17 5.00
CA LEU A 2 12.01 6.20 5.12
C LEU A 2 11.38 6.01 3.75
N VAL A 3 10.19 5.42 3.72
CA VAL A 3 9.41 5.11 2.51
C VAL A 3 8.03 5.71 2.68
N ARG A 4 7.61 6.57 1.75
CA ARG A 4 6.31 7.25 1.73
C ARG A 4 5.38 6.50 0.79
N ILE A 5 4.26 6.03 1.32
CA ILE A 5 3.25 5.31 0.55
C ILE A 5 1.97 6.13 0.52
N TYR A 6 1.45 6.39 -0.67
CA TYR A 6 0.24 7.18 -0.86
C TYR A 6 -0.99 6.29 -0.93
N THR A 7 -2.00 6.59 -0.11
CA THR A 7 -3.25 5.83 -0.09
C THR A 7 -4.15 6.24 -1.25
N LYS A 8 -4.75 5.26 -1.93
CA LYS A 8 -5.79 5.50 -2.93
C LYS A 8 -7.06 4.72 -2.57
N PRO A 9 -8.08 5.35 -1.95
CA PRO A 9 -9.35 4.68 -1.70
C PRO A 9 -10.09 4.33 -3.01
N LYS A 10 -10.93 3.28 -2.96
CA LYS A 10 -11.74 2.88 -4.12
C LYS A 10 -12.68 4.02 -4.51
N GLY A 11 -12.65 4.42 -5.79
CA GLY A 11 -13.48 5.52 -6.30
C GLY A 11 -12.96 6.92 -5.99
N GLN A 12 -11.81 7.04 -5.32
CA GLN A 12 -11.16 8.32 -5.02
C GLN A 12 -9.81 8.42 -5.72
N LEU A 13 -9.32 9.66 -5.82
CA LEU A 13 -7.96 9.96 -6.25
C LEU A 13 -6.96 9.59 -5.13
N PRO A 14 -5.68 9.35 -5.46
CA PRO A 14 -4.65 9.19 -4.44
C PRO A 14 -4.53 10.44 -3.57
N ASP A 15 -4.35 10.25 -2.27
CA ASP A 15 -3.98 11.32 -1.33
C ASP A 15 -2.46 11.48 -1.33
N TYR A 16 -1.97 12.60 -1.85
CA TYR A 16 -0.55 12.95 -1.88
C TYR A 16 -0.10 13.89 -0.75
N ASP A 17 -1.04 14.42 0.04
CA ASP A 17 -0.74 15.35 1.14
C ASP A 17 -0.41 14.60 2.42
N SER A 18 -1.01 13.42 2.62
CA SER A 18 -0.86 12.62 3.85
C SER A 18 -0.31 11.20 3.58
N PRO A 19 0.98 11.05 3.23
CA PRO A 19 1.57 9.73 3.02
C PRO A 19 1.68 8.92 4.31
N VAL A 20 1.54 7.61 4.17
CA VAL A 20 1.90 6.65 5.22
C VAL A 20 3.41 6.43 5.16
N VAL A 21 4.11 6.82 6.22
CA VAL A 21 5.57 6.68 6.30
C VAL A 21 5.96 5.37 6.99
N LEU A 22 6.72 4.54 6.27
CA LEU A 22 7.27 3.26 6.70
C LEU A 22 8.81 3.32 6.77
N LYS A 23 9.42 2.37 7.47
CA LYS A 23 10.88 2.19 7.47
C LYS A 23 11.25 1.29 6.30
N SER A 24 12.36 1.55 5.59
CA SER A 24 12.74 0.74 4.41
C SER A 24 12.97 -0.75 4.70
N GLY A 25 13.23 -1.14 5.95
CA GLY A 25 13.34 -2.55 6.34
C GLY A 25 12.01 -3.22 6.72
N ALA A 26 10.91 -2.47 6.72
CA ALA A 26 9.56 -2.90 7.08
C ALA A 26 8.55 -2.08 6.27
N SER A 27 8.56 -2.29 4.95
CA SER A 27 7.72 -1.60 3.95
C SER A 27 6.86 -2.56 3.14
N SER A 28 6.51 -3.72 3.68
CA SER A 28 5.56 -4.62 3.01
C SER A 28 4.14 -4.03 2.98
N VAL A 29 3.28 -4.57 2.12
CA VAL A 29 1.85 -4.25 2.12
C VAL A 29 1.21 -4.57 3.48
N GLU A 30 1.68 -5.61 4.17
CA GLU A 30 1.29 -5.92 5.54
C GLU A 30 1.67 -4.81 6.52
N ASP A 31 2.91 -4.34 6.50
CA ASP A 31 3.40 -3.23 7.34
C ASP A 31 2.57 -1.96 7.09
N PHE A 32 2.29 -1.66 5.83
CA PHE A 32 1.42 -0.57 5.42
C PHE A 32 0.02 -0.70 6.00
N CYS A 33 -0.61 -1.88 5.90
CA CYS A 33 -1.94 -2.11 6.47
C CYS A 33 -1.96 -1.92 7.99
N ASN A 34 -0.95 -2.48 8.68
CA ASN A 34 -0.80 -2.37 10.13
C ASN A 34 -0.56 -0.93 10.59
N LYS A 35 0.11 -0.12 9.76
CA LYS A 35 0.34 1.31 10.02
C LYS A 35 -0.93 2.16 9.91
N ILE A 36 -1.83 1.82 8.97
CA ILE A 36 -3.13 2.47 8.82
C ILE A 36 -4.06 2.05 9.96
N HIS A 37 -4.31 0.75 10.12
CA HIS A 37 -5.19 0.23 11.16
C HIS A 37 -4.99 -1.28 11.34
N ARG A 38 -4.82 -1.75 12.58
CA ARG A 38 -4.51 -3.17 12.91
C ARG A 38 -5.52 -4.20 12.38
N ASN A 39 -6.78 -3.80 12.19
CA ASN A 39 -7.81 -4.71 11.63
C ASN A 39 -7.86 -4.71 10.10
N LEU A 40 -7.18 -3.79 9.40
CA LEU A 40 -7.23 -3.70 7.94
C LEU A 40 -6.69 -4.97 7.28
N LEU A 41 -5.64 -5.57 7.86
CA LEU A 41 -5.05 -6.80 7.37
C LEU A 41 -6.00 -8.01 7.47
N LYS A 42 -6.91 -8.03 8.46
CA LYS A 42 -7.90 -9.12 8.61
C LYS A 42 -8.87 -9.15 7.43
N GLU A 43 -9.26 -7.96 7.00
CA GLU A 43 -10.15 -7.71 5.86
C GLU A 43 -9.39 -7.70 4.53
N PHE A 44 -8.06 -7.77 4.51
CA PHE A 44 -7.26 -7.67 3.27
C PHE A 44 -7.52 -8.84 2.31
N LYS A 45 -7.88 -8.53 1.06
CA LYS A 45 -7.96 -9.50 -0.05
C LYS A 45 -6.72 -9.43 -0.94
N TYR A 46 -6.39 -8.23 -1.41
CA TYR A 46 -5.20 -7.91 -2.20
C TYR A 46 -4.96 -6.39 -2.20
N ALA A 47 -3.82 -5.95 -2.72
CA ALA A 47 -3.57 -4.54 -3.02
C ALA A 47 -3.40 -4.33 -4.53
N LEU A 48 -3.81 -3.14 -5.01
CA LEU A 48 -3.40 -2.62 -6.31
C LEU A 48 -2.30 -1.60 -6.07
N VAL A 49 -1.18 -1.75 -6.77
CA VAL A 49 -0.02 -0.87 -6.63
C VAL A 49 0.27 -0.18 -7.95
N TRP A 50 0.55 1.12 -7.88
CA TRP A 50 1.15 1.92 -8.94
C TRP A 50 2.47 2.46 -8.43
N GLY A 51 3.54 2.26 -9.17
CA GLY A 51 4.85 2.80 -8.79
C GLY A 51 5.99 1.87 -9.21
N SER A 52 7.15 2.09 -8.60
CA SER A 52 8.41 1.47 -9.02
C SER A 52 8.58 0.05 -8.50
N SER A 53 7.79 -0.38 -7.50
CA SER A 53 7.86 -1.76 -6.97
C SER A 53 7.20 -2.81 -7.88
N VAL A 54 6.48 -2.39 -8.92
CA VAL A 54 5.74 -3.27 -9.84
C VAL A 54 6.13 -3.02 -11.29
N LYS A 55 6.01 -4.04 -12.14
CA LYS A 55 6.37 -3.93 -13.56
C LYS A 55 5.23 -3.40 -14.43
N HIS A 56 3.99 -3.59 -13.99
CA HIS A 56 2.78 -3.14 -14.68
C HIS A 56 1.92 -2.30 -13.73
N GLN A 57 1.16 -1.34 -14.26
CA GLN A 57 0.42 -0.39 -13.45
C GLN A 57 -1.08 -0.34 -13.86
N PRO A 58 -2.03 -0.61 -12.95
CA PRO A 58 -1.80 -1.23 -11.63
C PRO A 58 -1.41 -2.71 -11.75
N GLN A 59 -0.68 -3.21 -10.75
CA GLN A 59 -0.47 -4.64 -10.55
C GLN A 59 -1.13 -5.10 -9.25
N VAL A 60 -1.76 -6.28 -9.29
CA VAL A 60 -2.32 -6.95 -8.11
C VAL A 60 -1.19 -7.61 -7.34
N VAL A 61 -1.10 -7.32 -6.04
CA VAL A 61 -0.05 -7.87 -5.17
C VAL A 61 -0.63 -8.42 -3.86
N GLY A 62 0.11 -9.34 -3.25
CA GLY A 62 -0.19 -9.89 -1.93
C GLY A 62 0.39 -9.05 -0.78
N ARG A 63 0.11 -9.47 0.45
CA ARG A 63 0.56 -8.77 1.67
C ARG A 63 2.09 -8.75 1.87
N GLU A 64 2.79 -9.74 1.32
CA GLU A 64 4.26 -9.89 1.42
C GLU A 64 5.01 -8.98 0.43
N HIS A 65 4.30 -8.33 -0.51
CA HIS A 65 4.93 -7.47 -1.52
C HIS A 65 5.61 -6.27 -0.86
N LEU A 66 6.88 -6.04 -1.21
CA LEU A 66 7.66 -4.91 -0.73
C LEU A 66 7.32 -3.65 -1.54
N LEU A 67 6.98 -2.58 -0.82
CA LEU A 67 6.69 -1.27 -1.40
C LEU A 67 7.96 -0.42 -1.47
N ASN A 68 8.03 0.38 -2.53
CA ASN A 68 9.07 1.38 -2.73
C ASN A 68 8.55 2.78 -2.38
N ASP A 69 9.49 3.74 -2.25
CA ASP A 69 9.14 5.12 -1.95
C ASP A 69 8.29 5.68 -3.08
N GLU A 70 7.26 6.45 -2.71
CA GLU A 70 6.28 7.08 -3.59
C GLU A 70 5.32 6.12 -4.32
N ASP A 71 5.28 4.85 -3.94
CA ASP A 71 4.24 3.93 -4.42
C ASP A 71 2.83 4.41 -3.96
N VAL A 72 1.85 4.25 -4.86
CA VAL A 72 0.43 4.45 -4.59
C VAL A 72 -0.21 3.10 -4.36
N VAL A 73 -0.97 2.96 -3.27
CA VAL A 73 -1.58 1.69 -2.86
C VAL A 73 -3.08 1.83 -2.62
N GLN A 74 -3.85 0.95 -3.27
CA GLN A 74 -5.27 0.77 -2.99
C GLN A 74 -5.49 -0.61 -2.35
N ILE A 75 -5.96 -0.64 -1.11
CA ILE A 75 -6.33 -1.89 -0.41
C ILE A 75 -7.72 -2.34 -0.84
N VAL A 76 -7.84 -3.59 -1.26
CA VAL A 76 -9.13 -4.22 -1.57
C VAL A 76 -9.48 -5.20 -0.46
N LYS A 77 -10.68 -5.04 0.09
CA LYS A 77 -11.18 -5.86 1.19
C LYS A 77 -11.86 -7.14 0.70
N LYS A 78 -11.89 -8.18 1.55
CA LYS A 78 -12.73 -9.36 1.40
C LYS A 78 -14.19 -8.88 1.47
N VAL A 79 -15.03 -9.41 0.57
CA VAL A 79 -16.47 -9.21 0.62
C VAL A 79 -17.03 -10.13 1.71
#